data_AF-X0CZC7-F1
#
_entry.id   AF-X0CZC7-F1
#
_cell.length_a   1.000
_cell.length_b   1.000
_cell.length_c   1.000
_cell.angle_alpha   90.00
_cell.angle_beta   90.00
_cell.angle_gamma   90.00
#
_symmetry.space_group_name_H-M   'P 1'
#
loop_
_entity.id
_entity.type
_entity.pdbx_description
1 polymer ?
#
loop_
_entity_poly.entity_id
_entity_poly.type
_entity_poly.pdbx_seq_one_letter_code
_entity_poly.pdbx_strand_id
1 'polypeptide(L)'
;MMPAAHVYGHHQFNPQGGDSAWMHQQPGAHHAHTQQQQQQVAAAAAAAVQQQQQQHFNRLAGAGQLPGHGQDADHSNVSEDNRRTMAFIADLLNENTREAALLELSKKREQVPELALILWHSFGVMTSLLQEIISVYTLLNPSQLTAAASNRVCNALALLQCVASHNDTRTLFLNAHIPLFLYPFLNTTSKSRPFEYLRLTSLGVIGALVKNDSSEVINFLLTTEIIPLCLRIMETGSELSKTVAIFIVQKILLDDNGLNYICATYERFYAVGTVLSNMVAQLVESQTARLLKHVVRCFLRLSDNARAREALRQCLPEPLRDATFSSVLRDDAATKRCLAQLLINLSDNVADPNSGGVSGM
;
A
#
# COMPACT_ATOMS: atom_id res chain seq x y z
N MET A 1 -55.41 -16.56 49.86
CA MET A 1 -55.58 -16.43 51.32
C MET A 1 -54.22 -16.14 51.93
N MET A 2 -53.99 -14.90 52.38
CA MET A 2 -52.92 -14.57 53.33
C MET A 2 -53.35 -15.03 54.74
N PRO A 3 -52.43 -15.19 55.69
CA PRO A 3 -52.18 -14.07 56.63
C PRO A 3 -50.71 -13.91 57.09
N ALA A 4 -50.27 -12.64 57.18
CA ALA A 4 -49.92 -11.85 58.39
C ALA A 4 -49.38 -12.61 59.65
N ALA A 5 -48.54 -12.09 60.56
CA ALA A 5 -47.87 -10.80 60.78
C ALA A 5 -47.06 -10.86 62.13
N HIS A 6 -46.10 -9.93 62.28
CA HIS A 6 -45.54 -9.32 63.50
C HIS A 6 -44.81 -10.16 64.57
N VAL A 7 -43.63 -9.69 65.03
CA VAL A 7 -43.39 -9.16 66.40
C VAL A 7 -42.13 -8.24 66.39
N TYR A 8 -42.29 -7.07 67.01
CA TYR A 8 -41.31 -6.02 67.30
C TYR A 8 -40.59 -6.27 68.64
N GLY A 9 -39.37 -5.72 68.81
CA GLY A 9 -38.69 -5.56 70.10
C GLY A 9 -37.89 -4.26 70.12
N HIS A 10 -38.25 -3.36 71.04
CA HIS A 10 -37.95 -1.93 71.11
C HIS A 10 -36.88 -1.59 72.17
N HIS A 11 -36.53 -0.28 72.26
CA HIS A 11 -35.87 0.48 73.37
C HIS A 11 -34.36 0.76 73.23
N GLN A 12 -33.82 1.98 73.42
CA GLN A 12 -34.41 3.32 73.67
C GLN A 12 -33.31 4.43 73.62
N PHE A 13 -33.70 5.59 73.10
CA PHE A 13 -33.45 6.98 73.56
C PHE A 13 -32.11 7.76 73.37
N ASN A 14 -32.37 9.00 72.92
CA ASN A 14 -31.58 10.19 72.50
C ASN A 14 -31.19 11.07 73.75
N PRO A 15 -30.61 12.32 73.74
CA PRO A 15 -30.52 13.33 72.65
C PRO A 15 -29.35 14.38 72.64
N GLN A 16 -29.45 15.30 71.66
CA GLN A 16 -29.03 16.73 71.60
C GLN A 16 -27.77 17.15 70.81
N GLY A 17 -27.99 18.03 69.81
CA GLY A 17 -27.01 19.03 69.36
C GLY A 17 -27.11 19.52 67.90
N GLY A 18 -28.00 20.47 67.63
CA GLY A 18 -27.77 21.67 66.78
C GLY A 18 -27.38 21.58 65.28
N ASP A 19 -28.26 22.14 64.45
CA ASP A 19 -28.02 23.02 63.28
C ASP A 19 -27.48 22.48 61.92
N SER A 20 -28.43 22.35 60.99
CA SER A 20 -28.51 23.04 59.68
C SER A 20 -27.28 23.12 58.76
N ALA A 21 -27.25 22.31 57.69
CA ALA A 21 -26.80 22.74 56.35
C ALA A 21 -27.29 21.77 55.24
N TRP A 22 -28.12 22.28 54.35
CA TRP A 22 -28.55 21.63 53.12
C TRP A 22 -27.38 21.50 52.14
N MET A 23 -27.07 20.30 51.63
CA MET A 23 -26.41 20.13 50.34
C MET A 23 -26.77 18.78 49.69
N HIS A 24 -27.54 18.85 48.60
CA HIS A 24 -27.74 17.78 47.64
C HIS A 24 -26.40 17.40 47.00
N GLN A 25 -26.02 16.12 47.02
CA GLN A 25 -24.88 15.61 46.25
C GLN A 25 -25.40 14.70 45.12
N GLN A 26 -25.30 15.19 43.87
CA GLN A 26 -25.61 14.45 42.65
C GLN A 26 -24.47 13.47 42.29
N PRO A 27 -24.75 12.19 41.96
CA PRO A 27 -23.76 11.29 41.38
C PRO A 27 -23.78 11.43 39.85
N GLY A 28 -23.08 12.43 39.30
CA GLY A 28 -23.09 12.67 37.85
C GLY A 28 -21.76 13.13 37.22
N ALA A 29 -20.83 13.69 37.99
CA ALA A 29 -19.67 14.38 37.42
C ALA A 29 -18.42 13.49 37.23
N HIS A 30 -18.22 12.44 38.02
CA HIS A 30 -16.99 11.64 37.95
C HIS A 30 -16.94 10.63 36.80
N HIS A 31 -18.09 10.08 36.35
CA HIS A 31 -18.10 9.16 35.20
C HIS A 31 -17.93 9.87 33.85
N ALA A 32 -18.50 11.06 33.68
CA ALA A 32 -18.35 11.83 32.45
C ALA A 32 -16.89 12.24 32.20
N HIS A 33 -16.16 12.62 33.26
CA HIS A 33 -14.78 13.07 33.11
C HIS A 33 -13.82 11.93 32.73
N THR A 34 -14.06 10.73 33.25
CA THR A 34 -13.25 9.53 32.97
C THR A 34 -13.46 9.05 31.53
N GLN A 35 -14.71 9.07 31.04
CA GLN A 35 -15.04 8.68 29.66
C GLN A 35 -14.47 9.66 28.63
N GLN A 36 -14.50 10.96 28.93
CA GLN A 36 -13.96 12.00 28.05
C GLN A 36 -12.42 11.94 27.95
N GLN A 37 -11.74 11.61 29.06
CA GLN A 37 -10.29 11.43 29.08
C GLN A 37 -9.86 10.17 28.30
N GLN A 38 -10.60 9.07 28.42
CA GLN A 38 -10.31 7.83 27.69
C GLN A 38 -10.50 8.00 26.18
N GLN A 39 -11.49 8.81 25.77
CA GLN A 39 -11.76 9.14 24.37
C GLN A 39 -10.71 10.10 23.78
N GLN A 40 -10.20 11.06 24.57
CA GLN A 40 -9.08 11.92 24.18
C GLN A 40 -7.76 11.16 24.03
N VAL A 41 -7.45 10.23 24.93
CA VAL A 41 -6.23 9.39 24.83
C VAL A 41 -6.30 8.47 23.60
N ALA A 42 -7.47 7.89 23.32
CA ALA A 42 -7.67 7.10 22.10
C ALA A 42 -7.53 7.94 20.82
N ALA A 43 -8.04 9.18 20.81
CA ALA A 43 -7.89 10.10 19.69
C ALA A 43 -6.43 10.54 19.48
N ALA A 44 -5.69 10.81 20.55
CA ALA A 44 -4.28 11.16 20.50
C ALA A 44 -3.41 9.98 20.00
N ALA A 45 -3.69 8.75 20.45
CA ALA A 45 -3.02 7.56 19.94
C ALA A 45 -3.31 7.32 18.44
N ALA A 46 -4.56 7.53 18.00
CA ALA A 46 -4.93 7.42 16.60
C ALA A 46 -4.25 8.49 15.71
N ALA A 47 -4.04 9.70 16.25
CA ALA A 47 -3.32 10.79 15.59
C ALA A 47 -1.80 10.52 15.50
N ALA A 48 -1.19 9.96 16.55
CA ALA A 48 0.23 9.56 16.53
C ALA A 48 0.50 8.45 15.48
N VAL A 49 -0.41 7.47 15.38
CA VAL A 49 -0.36 6.44 14.32
C VAL A 49 -0.55 7.07 12.92
N GLN A 50 -1.26 8.20 12.82
CA GLN A 50 -1.43 8.98 11.58
C GLN A 50 -0.15 9.66 11.14
N GLN A 51 0.57 10.30 12.05
CA GLN A 51 1.89 10.86 11.74
C GLN A 51 2.89 9.76 11.35
N GLN A 52 2.90 8.59 12.01
CA GLN A 52 3.81 7.50 11.64
C GLN A 52 3.52 6.89 10.27
N GLN A 53 2.24 6.65 9.92
CA GLN A 53 1.87 6.16 8.58
C GLN A 53 2.25 7.16 7.48
N GLN A 54 2.09 8.47 7.75
CA GLN A 54 2.40 9.52 6.79
C GLN A 54 3.92 9.74 6.64
N GLN A 55 4.71 9.58 7.71
CA GLN A 55 6.17 9.58 7.65
C GLN A 55 6.74 8.36 6.91
N HIS A 56 6.18 7.16 7.13
CA HIS A 56 6.54 5.97 6.35
C HIS A 56 6.26 6.21 4.85
N PHE A 57 5.13 6.85 4.54
CA PHE A 57 4.76 7.21 3.17
C PHE A 57 5.68 8.24 2.51
N ASN A 58 6.08 9.32 3.21
CA ASN A 58 7.02 10.30 2.66
C ASN A 58 8.35 9.67 2.24
N ARG A 59 8.76 8.59 2.92
CA ARG A 59 9.93 7.77 2.55
C ARG A 59 9.66 6.83 1.37
N LEU A 60 8.43 6.32 1.20
CA LEU A 60 8.04 5.53 0.02
C LEU A 60 7.95 6.37 -1.27
N ALA A 61 7.52 7.63 -1.18
CA ALA A 61 7.34 8.51 -2.34
C ALA A 61 8.61 9.29 -2.76
N GLY A 62 9.63 9.35 -1.90
CA GLY A 62 10.82 10.21 -2.03
C GLY A 62 12.11 9.51 -2.48
N ALA A 63 12.05 8.39 -3.20
CA ALA A 63 13.25 7.73 -3.72
C ALA A 63 13.78 8.44 -4.99
N GLY A 64 14.33 9.64 -4.83
CA GLY A 64 14.87 10.43 -5.92
C GLY A 64 15.62 11.67 -5.47
N GLN A 65 16.81 11.49 -4.87
CA GLN A 65 17.99 12.37 -4.99
C GLN A 65 19.05 11.94 -3.96
N LEU A 66 20.25 11.58 -4.45
CA LEU A 66 21.47 11.45 -3.65
C LEU A 66 22.15 12.82 -3.60
N PRO A 67 22.50 13.36 -2.42
CA PRO A 67 23.60 14.30 -2.29
C PRO A 67 24.85 13.60 -1.77
N GLY A 68 25.99 13.93 -2.38
CA GLY A 68 27.31 13.38 -2.07
C GLY A 68 27.98 14.01 -0.85
N HIS A 69 28.93 13.21 -0.35
CA HIS A 69 30.14 13.45 0.45
C HIS A 69 30.27 14.55 1.53
N GLY A 70 30.78 14.07 2.67
CA GLY A 70 31.39 14.77 3.82
C GLY A 70 30.92 14.10 5.10
N GLN A 71 31.73 13.63 6.07
CA GLN A 71 33.14 13.78 6.42
C GLN A 71 33.54 12.56 7.27
N ASP A 72 34.83 12.24 7.30
CA ASP A 72 35.44 11.25 8.19
C ASP A 72 35.15 11.56 9.67
N ALA A 73 34.21 10.81 10.24
CA ALA A 73 34.11 10.58 11.67
C ALA A 73 33.51 9.18 11.89
N ASP A 74 34.08 8.44 12.85
CA ASP A 74 33.36 7.45 13.65
C ASP A 74 33.38 5.96 13.23
N HIS A 75 34.57 5.34 13.18
CA HIS A 75 34.67 3.87 13.05
C HIS A 75 34.17 3.10 14.30
N SER A 76 34.10 3.72 15.48
CA SER A 76 33.71 3.06 16.75
C SER A 76 32.19 2.88 16.89
N ASN A 77 31.40 3.89 16.56
CA ASN A 77 29.95 3.87 16.74
C ASN A 77 29.26 3.00 15.68
N VAL A 78 29.84 2.90 14.48
CA VAL A 78 29.42 1.95 13.43
C VAL A 78 29.48 0.51 13.94
N SER A 79 30.45 0.16 14.80
CA SER A 79 30.53 -1.18 15.40
C SER A 79 29.41 -1.44 16.41
N GLU A 80 28.99 -0.43 17.18
CA GLU A 80 27.93 -0.58 18.17
C GLU A 80 26.55 -0.67 17.52
N ASP A 81 26.29 0.16 16.51
CA ASP A 81 25.06 0.12 15.72
C ASP A 81 24.89 -1.20 14.96
N ASN A 82 25.99 -1.75 14.43
CA ASN A 82 26.00 -3.08 13.81
C ASN A 82 25.68 -4.17 14.84
N ARG A 83 26.30 -4.11 16.02
CA ARG A 83 26.03 -5.08 17.11
C ARG A 83 24.56 -5.03 17.53
N ARG A 84 23.98 -3.83 17.65
CA ARG A 84 22.57 -3.65 17.99
C ARG A 84 21.64 -4.17 16.90
N THR A 85 21.98 -3.95 15.64
CA THR A 85 21.24 -4.50 14.50
C THR A 85 21.23 -6.03 14.56
N MET A 86 22.37 -6.66 14.79
CA MET A 86 22.46 -8.12 14.93
C MET A 86 21.68 -8.65 16.14
N ALA A 87 21.63 -7.90 17.25
CA ALA A 87 20.78 -8.26 18.39
C ALA A 87 19.29 -8.26 18.01
N PHE A 88 18.81 -7.23 17.30
CA PHE A 88 17.43 -7.21 16.82
C PHE A 88 17.12 -8.34 15.82
N ILE A 89 18.09 -8.72 14.98
CA ILE A 89 17.95 -9.87 14.08
C ILE A 89 17.73 -11.17 14.88
N ALA A 90 18.50 -11.38 15.96
CA ALA A 90 18.29 -12.53 16.84
C ALA A 90 16.93 -12.47 17.55
N ASP A 91 16.51 -11.28 17.99
CA ASP A 91 15.22 -11.06 18.66
C ASP A 91 14.01 -11.34 17.77
N LEU A 92 14.16 -11.37 16.43
CA LEU A 92 13.09 -11.78 15.52
C LEU A 92 12.68 -13.25 15.71
N LEU A 93 13.61 -14.10 16.16
CA LEU A 93 13.37 -15.53 16.31
C LEU A 93 12.48 -15.84 17.53
N ASN A 94 12.47 -14.98 18.54
CA ASN A 94 11.67 -15.14 19.74
C ASN A 94 10.38 -14.33 19.66
N GLU A 95 9.24 -15.00 19.76
CA GLU A 95 7.89 -14.41 19.64
C GLU A 95 7.66 -13.23 20.60
N ASN A 96 8.24 -13.28 21.80
CA ASN A 96 8.06 -12.25 22.83
C ASN A 96 8.80 -10.94 22.50
N THR A 97 9.90 -11.02 21.76
CA THR A 97 10.76 -9.87 21.40
C THR A 97 10.55 -9.40 19.97
N ARG A 98 9.97 -10.25 19.13
CA ARG A 98 9.83 -10.05 17.68
C ARG A 98 9.13 -8.75 17.32
N GLU A 99 8.05 -8.38 18.01
CA GLU A 99 7.29 -7.17 17.68
C GLU A 99 8.13 -5.90 17.81
N ALA A 100 8.92 -5.80 18.89
CA ALA A 100 9.83 -4.68 19.10
C ALA A 100 10.98 -4.69 18.07
N ALA A 101 11.55 -5.86 17.79
CA ALA A 101 12.60 -6.02 16.80
C ALA A 101 12.15 -5.64 15.38
N LEU A 102 10.94 -6.03 14.97
CA LEU A 102 10.34 -5.65 13.69
C LEU A 102 10.26 -4.13 13.55
N LEU A 103 9.81 -3.43 14.60
CA LEU A 103 9.68 -1.98 14.61
C LEU A 103 11.03 -1.28 14.48
N GLU A 104 12.06 -1.74 15.19
CA GLU A 104 13.38 -1.10 15.15
C GLU A 104 14.12 -1.39 13.84
N LEU A 105 14.04 -2.62 13.33
CA LEU A 105 14.64 -2.99 12.04
C LEU A 105 13.96 -2.27 10.87
N SER A 106 12.62 -2.09 10.90
CA SER A 106 11.91 -1.41 9.81
C SER A 106 12.34 0.06 9.68
N LYS A 107 12.72 0.71 10.78
CA LYS A 107 13.28 2.07 10.80
C LYS A 107 14.72 2.12 10.27
N LYS A 108 15.50 1.07 10.48
CA LYS A 108 16.93 0.98 10.09
C LYS A 108 17.15 0.55 8.63
N ARG A 109 16.11 0.21 7.87
CA ARG A 109 16.21 -0.28 6.48
C ARG A 109 17.01 0.59 5.50
N GLU A 110 17.03 1.91 5.72
CA GLU A 110 17.77 2.87 4.87
C GLU A 110 19.19 3.16 5.42
N GLN A 111 19.44 2.82 6.68
CA GLN A 111 20.70 3.10 7.38
C GLN A 111 21.69 1.93 7.30
N VAL A 112 21.20 0.71 7.07
CA VAL A 112 22.01 -0.51 7.01
C VAL A 112 21.90 -1.08 5.60
N PRO A 113 22.86 -0.77 4.69
CA PRO A 113 22.82 -1.22 3.30
C PRO A 113 22.73 -2.75 3.15
N GLU A 114 23.45 -3.47 4.02
CA GLU A 114 23.55 -4.93 4.03
C GLU A 114 22.35 -5.63 4.69
N LEU A 115 21.33 -4.88 5.16
CA LEU A 115 20.24 -5.45 5.95
C LEU A 115 19.49 -6.55 5.18
N ALA A 116 19.30 -6.39 3.86
CA ALA A 116 18.64 -7.40 3.04
C ALA A 116 19.38 -8.74 3.06
N LEU A 117 20.71 -8.72 2.93
CA LEU A 117 21.54 -9.92 3.00
C LEU A 117 21.49 -10.55 4.39
N ILE A 118 21.60 -9.72 5.44
CA ILE A 118 21.53 -10.19 6.83
C ILE A 118 20.17 -10.87 7.09
N LEU A 119 19.06 -10.25 6.69
CA LEU A 119 17.72 -10.80 6.85
C LEU A 119 17.56 -12.14 6.12
N TRP A 120 18.08 -12.23 4.90
CA TRP A 120 17.93 -13.42 4.08
C TRP A 120 18.79 -14.60 4.58
N HIS A 121 20.05 -14.34 4.93
CA HIS A 121 21.01 -15.39 5.27
C HIS A 121 21.04 -15.74 6.76
N SER A 122 20.42 -14.95 7.63
CA SER A 122 20.30 -15.30 9.05
C SER A 122 19.28 -16.42 9.25
N PHE A 123 19.70 -17.47 9.96
CA PHE A 123 18.88 -18.64 10.21
C PHE A 123 17.52 -18.29 10.83
N GLY A 124 16.43 -18.80 10.25
CA GLY A 124 15.07 -18.67 10.78
C GLY A 124 14.39 -17.31 10.56
N VAL A 125 15.11 -16.27 10.14
CA VAL A 125 14.55 -14.90 10.03
C VAL A 125 13.44 -14.83 8.98
N MET A 126 13.68 -15.33 7.77
CA MET A 126 12.64 -15.35 6.71
C MET A 126 11.41 -16.17 7.12
N THR A 127 11.60 -17.25 7.88
CA THR A 127 10.51 -18.05 8.45
C THR A 127 9.70 -17.23 9.47
N SER A 128 10.36 -16.49 10.36
CA SER A 128 9.68 -15.60 11.31
C SER A 128 8.90 -14.49 10.60
N LEU A 129 9.45 -13.88 9.53
CA LEU A 129 8.73 -12.86 8.76
C LEU A 129 7.48 -13.44 8.05
N LEU A 130 7.57 -14.65 7.50
CA LEU A 130 6.42 -15.33 6.91
C LEU A 130 5.37 -15.70 7.97
N GLN A 131 5.79 -16.08 9.18
CA GLN A 131 4.87 -16.37 10.28
C GLN A 131 4.01 -15.15 10.62
N GLU A 132 4.59 -13.94 10.62
CA GLU A 132 3.87 -12.68 10.86
C GLU A 132 2.83 -12.36 9.78
N ILE A 133 3.07 -12.80 8.53
CA ILE A 133 2.07 -12.69 7.45
C ILE A 133 0.93 -13.67 7.70
N ILE A 134 1.26 -14.94 7.94
CA ILE A 134 0.27 -16.02 8.05
C ILE A 134 -0.62 -15.82 9.28
N SER A 135 -0.10 -15.29 10.40
CA SER A 135 -0.89 -14.99 11.60
C SER A 135 -2.01 -13.98 11.35
N VAL A 136 -1.91 -13.18 10.29
CA VAL A 136 -2.93 -12.17 9.94
C VAL A 136 -4.05 -12.76 9.08
N TYR A 137 -3.87 -13.92 8.44
CA TYR A 137 -4.86 -14.49 7.51
C TYR A 137 -6.24 -14.72 8.12
N THR A 138 -6.29 -15.18 9.37
CA THR A 138 -7.56 -15.40 10.09
C THR A 138 -8.31 -14.11 10.39
N LEU A 139 -7.63 -12.95 10.33
CA LEU A 139 -8.20 -11.62 10.58
C LEU A 139 -8.69 -10.93 9.30
N LEU A 140 -8.45 -11.52 8.13
CA LEU A 140 -8.86 -10.94 6.84
C LEU A 140 -10.34 -11.19 6.57
N ASN A 141 -10.83 -12.39 6.92
CA ASN A 141 -12.20 -12.82 6.71
C ASN A 141 -12.72 -13.64 7.92
N PRO A 142 -13.65 -13.10 8.74
CA PRO A 142 -14.25 -11.76 8.63
C PRO A 142 -13.22 -10.65 8.89
N SER A 143 -13.49 -9.44 8.41
CA SER A 143 -12.54 -8.30 8.43
C SER A 143 -12.29 -7.74 9.84
N GLN A 144 -11.53 -8.48 10.66
CA GLN A 144 -11.27 -8.23 12.09
C GLN A 144 -9.88 -7.63 12.36
N LEU A 145 -9.13 -7.25 11.32
CA LEU A 145 -7.80 -6.67 11.45
C LEU A 145 -7.80 -5.37 12.27
N THR A 146 -7.10 -5.39 13.40
CA THR A 146 -6.91 -4.21 14.27
C THR A 146 -5.76 -3.33 13.78
N ALA A 147 -5.70 -2.08 14.25
CA ALA A 147 -4.62 -1.16 13.92
C ALA A 147 -3.25 -1.66 14.41
N ALA A 148 -3.18 -2.24 15.61
CA ALA A 148 -1.95 -2.80 16.16
C ALA A 148 -1.45 -3.99 15.33
N ALA A 149 -2.32 -4.94 15.01
CA ALA A 149 -1.97 -6.10 14.18
C ALA A 149 -1.52 -5.68 12.77
N SER A 150 -2.23 -4.73 12.15
CA SER A 150 -1.83 -4.15 10.85
C SER A 150 -0.45 -3.49 10.91
N ASN A 151 -0.17 -2.67 11.93
CA ASN A 151 1.13 -2.03 12.09
C ASN A 151 2.26 -3.05 12.26
N ARG A 152 2.05 -4.08 13.08
CA ARG A 152 3.02 -5.15 13.32
C ARG A 152 3.38 -5.90 12.03
N VAL A 153 2.39 -6.40 11.29
CA VAL A 153 2.67 -7.10 10.02
C VAL A 153 3.25 -6.16 8.97
N CYS A 154 2.87 -4.87 8.94
CA CYS A 154 3.44 -3.91 8.01
C CYS A 154 4.93 -3.65 8.27
N ASN A 155 5.40 -3.73 9.53
CA ASN A 155 6.84 -3.71 9.81
C ASN A 155 7.56 -4.91 9.21
N ALA A 156 6.97 -6.11 9.28
CA ALA A 156 7.52 -7.30 8.61
C ALA A 156 7.52 -7.13 7.07
N LEU A 157 6.43 -6.61 6.49
CA LEU A 157 6.34 -6.31 5.06
C LEU A 157 7.40 -5.28 4.62
N ALA A 158 7.72 -4.29 5.45
CA ALA A 158 8.78 -3.31 5.15
C ALA A 158 10.17 -3.97 5.08
N LEU A 159 10.43 -4.99 5.91
CA LEU A 159 11.66 -5.79 5.84
C LEU A 159 11.69 -6.67 4.58
N LEU A 160 10.55 -7.30 4.23
CA LEU A 160 10.45 -8.05 2.97
C LEU A 160 10.62 -7.15 1.74
N GLN A 161 10.17 -5.90 1.81
CA GLN A 161 10.41 -4.90 0.76
C GLN A 161 11.91 -4.62 0.60
N CYS A 162 12.65 -4.53 1.71
CA CYS A 162 14.12 -4.38 1.69
C CYS A 162 14.77 -5.57 0.96
N VAL A 163 14.39 -6.80 1.32
CA VAL A 163 14.87 -8.03 0.67
C VAL A 163 14.51 -8.06 -0.82
N ALA A 164 13.29 -7.69 -1.19
CA ALA A 164 12.85 -7.63 -2.59
C ALA A 164 13.60 -6.56 -3.42
N SER A 165 14.02 -5.48 -2.79
CA SER A 165 14.74 -4.38 -3.44
C SER A 165 16.21 -4.64 -3.69
N HIS A 166 16.86 -5.54 -2.94
CA HIS A 166 18.30 -5.77 -3.01
C HIS A 166 18.67 -6.73 -4.15
N ASN A 167 19.76 -6.46 -4.88
CA ASN A 167 20.10 -7.18 -6.10
C ASN A 167 20.34 -8.68 -5.86
N ASP A 168 21.04 -9.02 -4.78
CA ASP A 168 21.47 -10.40 -4.53
C ASP A 168 20.38 -11.29 -3.91
N THR A 169 19.39 -10.68 -3.25
CA THR A 169 18.30 -11.42 -2.58
C THR A 169 17.02 -11.44 -3.40
N ARG A 170 16.85 -10.55 -4.37
CA ARG A 170 15.62 -10.44 -5.17
C ARG A 170 15.25 -11.72 -5.89
N THR A 171 16.18 -12.32 -6.63
CA THR A 171 15.92 -13.57 -7.35
C THR A 171 15.63 -14.71 -6.38
N LEU A 172 16.32 -14.75 -5.23
CA LEU A 172 16.04 -15.74 -4.19
C LEU A 172 14.63 -15.56 -3.60
N PHE A 173 14.22 -14.32 -3.34
CA PHE A 173 12.89 -13.95 -2.86
C PHE A 173 11.79 -14.33 -3.85
N LEU A 174 12.04 -14.12 -5.15
CA LEU A 174 11.14 -14.50 -6.24
C LEU A 174 11.01 -16.03 -6.34
N ASN A 175 12.14 -16.74 -6.36
CA ASN A 175 12.18 -18.21 -6.47
C ASN A 175 11.56 -18.92 -5.25
N ALA A 176 11.60 -18.28 -4.08
CA ALA A 176 10.90 -18.75 -2.88
C ALA A 176 9.38 -18.51 -2.93
N HIS A 177 8.85 -17.90 -3.99
CA HIS A 177 7.42 -17.60 -4.17
C HIS A 177 6.80 -16.77 -3.03
N ILE A 178 7.62 -16.03 -2.28
CA ILE A 178 7.18 -15.17 -1.17
C ILE A 178 6.12 -14.14 -1.59
N PRO A 179 6.15 -13.52 -2.79
CA PRO A 179 5.10 -12.60 -3.22
C PRO A 179 3.67 -13.16 -3.11
N LEU A 180 3.49 -14.47 -3.30
CA LEU A 180 2.17 -15.11 -3.26
C LEU A 180 1.51 -15.03 -1.88
N PHE A 181 2.31 -14.98 -0.81
CA PHE A 181 1.80 -14.80 0.55
C PHE A 181 1.15 -13.42 0.77
N LEU A 182 1.39 -12.46 -0.13
CA LEU A 182 0.85 -11.11 -0.03
C LEU A 182 -0.49 -10.96 -0.76
N TYR A 183 -0.86 -11.90 -1.64
CA TYR A 183 -2.06 -11.78 -2.45
C TYR A 183 -3.36 -11.83 -1.65
N PRO A 184 -3.48 -12.62 -0.55
CA PRO A 184 -4.63 -12.52 0.34
C PRO A 184 -4.83 -11.11 0.90
N PHE A 185 -3.75 -10.37 1.18
CA PHE A 185 -3.83 -8.98 1.65
C PHE A 185 -4.36 -8.06 0.55
N LEU A 186 -3.81 -8.17 -0.67
CA LEU A 186 -4.25 -7.42 -1.84
C LEU A 186 -5.69 -7.73 -2.27
N ASN A 187 -6.20 -8.91 -1.90
CA ASN A 187 -7.56 -9.34 -2.21
C ASN A 187 -8.63 -8.77 -1.28
N THR A 188 -8.24 -8.17 -0.16
CA THR A 188 -9.19 -7.58 0.80
C THR A 188 -9.92 -6.37 0.22
N THR A 189 -11.17 -6.17 0.62
CA THR A 189 -12.03 -5.07 0.12
C THR A 189 -12.45 -4.07 1.20
N SER A 190 -12.22 -4.39 2.48
CA SER A 190 -12.52 -3.48 3.59
C SER A 190 -11.80 -2.15 3.43
N LYS A 191 -12.52 -1.03 3.57
CA LYS A 191 -11.99 0.33 3.46
C LYS A 191 -11.50 0.89 4.81
N SER A 192 -11.48 0.07 5.86
CA SER A 192 -10.95 0.54 7.14
C SER A 192 -9.45 0.80 7.03
N ARG A 193 -8.98 1.77 7.81
CA ARG A 193 -7.59 2.22 7.79
C ARG A 193 -6.55 1.11 7.97
N PRO A 194 -6.74 0.11 8.86
CA PRO A 194 -5.83 -1.03 8.96
C PRO A 194 -5.68 -1.84 7.67
N PHE A 195 -6.76 -2.02 6.89
CA PHE A 195 -6.74 -2.75 5.63
C PHE A 195 -6.15 -1.93 4.48
N GLU A 196 -6.45 -0.63 4.41
CA GLU A 196 -5.79 0.27 3.44
C GLU A 196 -4.28 0.29 3.62
N TYR A 197 -3.80 0.39 4.86
CA TYR A 197 -2.37 0.37 5.16
C TYR A 197 -1.71 -0.97 4.82
N LEU A 198 -2.40 -2.08 5.12
CA LEU A 198 -1.95 -3.42 4.79
C LEU A 198 -1.79 -3.60 3.27
N ARG A 199 -2.80 -3.19 2.48
CA ARG A 199 -2.75 -3.25 1.01
C ARG A 199 -1.63 -2.38 0.44
N LEU A 200 -1.51 -1.14 0.91
CA LEU A 200 -0.48 -0.22 0.45
C LEU A 200 0.93 -0.76 0.71
N THR A 201 1.18 -1.29 1.90
CA THR A 201 2.49 -1.85 2.26
C THR A 201 2.81 -3.11 1.46
N SER A 202 1.81 -3.97 1.24
CA SER A 202 1.93 -5.17 0.40
C SER A 202 2.24 -4.81 -1.06
N LEU A 203 1.56 -3.80 -1.63
CA LEU A 203 1.87 -3.26 -2.94
C LEU A 203 3.28 -2.68 -3.00
N GLY A 204 3.79 -2.11 -1.91
CA GLY A 204 5.17 -1.62 -1.81
C GLY A 204 6.21 -2.72 -2.05
N VAL A 205 5.97 -3.94 -1.55
CA VAL A 205 6.85 -5.10 -1.79
C VAL A 205 6.83 -5.48 -3.27
N ILE A 206 5.65 -5.60 -3.88
CA ILE A 206 5.53 -5.92 -5.32
C ILE A 206 6.13 -4.81 -6.19
N GLY A 207 5.89 -3.55 -5.82
CA GLY A 207 6.46 -2.37 -6.47
C GLY A 207 8.00 -2.35 -6.45
N ALA A 208 8.61 -2.83 -5.36
CA ALA A 208 10.06 -2.97 -5.27
C ALA A 208 10.62 -4.03 -6.23
N LEU A 209 9.92 -5.15 -6.42
CA LEU A 209 10.33 -6.21 -7.36
C LEU A 209 10.37 -5.70 -8.80
N VAL A 210 9.31 -5.02 -9.24
CA VAL A 210 9.17 -4.55 -10.63
C VAL A 210 10.00 -3.30 -10.94
N LYS A 211 10.64 -2.69 -9.93
CA LYS A 211 11.40 -1.44 -10.10
C LYS A 211 12.64 -1.60 -10.99
N ASN A 212 13.23 -2.79 -11.01
CA ASN A 212 14.49 -3.08 -11.71
C ASN A 212 14.31 -3.61 -13.13
N ASP A 213 13.09 -3.54 -13.69
CA ASP A 213 12.81 -3.88 -15.09
C ASP A 213 13.25 -5.31 -15.49
N SER A 214 13.22 -6.25 -14.53
CA SER A 214 13.56 -7.66 -14.79
C SER A 214 12.38 -8.39 -15.43
N SER A 215 12.58 -8.90 -16.65
CA SER A 215 11.58 -9.71 -17.35
C SER A 215 11.26 -11.03 -16.63
N GLU A 216 12.18 -11.57 -15.83
CA GLU A 216 11.91 -12.75 -14.98
C GLU A 216 10.83 -12.44 -13.93
N VAL A 217 10.92 -11.28 -13.29
CA VAL A 217 9.90 -10.80 -12.33
C VAL A 217 8.56 -10.60 -13.05
N ILE A 218 8.57 -10.00 -14.25
CA ILE A 218 7.34 -9.80 -15.02
C ILE A 218 6.71 -11.15 -15.39
N ASN A 219 7.49 -12.10 -15.91
CA ASN A 219 6.98 -13.43 -16.27
C ASN A 219 6.36 -14.15 -15.06
N PHE A 220 7.04 -14.12 -13.90
CA PHE A 220 6.47 -14.65 -12.66
C PHE A 220 5.10 -14.02 -12.36
N LEU A 221 5.02 -12.69 -12.35
CA LEU A 221 3.80 -11.95 -12.04
C LEU A 221 2.64 -12.20 -13.02
N LEU A 222 2.94 -12.43 -14.30
CA LEU A 222 1.94 -12.77 -15.31
C LEU A 222 1.30 -14.14 -15.05
N THR A 223 2.04 -15.09 -14.49
CA THR A 223 1.53 -16.44 -14.18
C THR A 223 0.74 -16.52 -12.87
N THR A 224 0.72 -15.45 -12.08
CA THR A 224 0.18 -15.46 -10.71
C THR A 224 -0.97 -14.47 -10.50
N GLU A 225 -1.61 -13.98 -11.57
CA GLU A 225 -2.81 -13.13 -11.48
C GLU A 225 -2.64 -11.80 -10.71
N ILE A 226 -1.45 -11.18 -10.75
CA ILE A 226 -1.27 -9.86 -10.11
C ILE A 226 -2.12 -8.76 -10.78
N ILE A 227 -2.36 -8.87 -12.09
CA ILE A 227 -3.05 -7.83 -12.88
C ILE A 227 -4.48 -7.62 -12.38
N PRO A 228 -5.35 -8.65 -12.25
CA PRO A 228 -6.66 -8.49 -11.63
C PRO A 228 -6.65 -7.81 -10.26
N LEU A 229 -5.68 -8.16 -9.39
CA LEU A 229 -5.54 -7.55 -8.07
C LEU A 229 -5.23 -6.05 -8.17
N CYS A 230 -4.26 -5.67 -9.01
CA CYS A 230 -3.91 -4.28 -9.24
C CYS A 230 -5.06 -3.48 -9.87
N LEU A 231 -5.77 -4.03 -10.86
CA LEU A 231 -6.88 -3.35 -11.51
C LEU A 231 -8.02 -3.00 -10.54
N ARG A 232 -8.39 -3.93 -9.65
CA ARG A 232 -9.40 -3.66 -8.62
C ARG A 232 -8.95 -2.56 -7.64
N ILE A 233 -7.69 -2.55 -7.25
CA ILE A 233 -7.14 -1.52 -6.36
C ILE A 233 -7.06 -0.16 -7.09
N MET A 234 -6.69 -0.14 -8.37
CA MET A 234 -6.70 1.04 -9.23
C MET A 234 -8.11 1.66 -9.33
N GLU A 235 -9.15 0.84 -9.32
CA GLU A 235 -10.53 1.31 -9.37
C GLU A 235 -11.03 1.84 -8.02
N THR A 236 -10.82 1.09 -6.94
CA THR A 236 -11.54 1.31 -5.67
C THR A 236 -10.68 1.68 -4.45
N GLY A 237 -9.35 1.60 -4.55
CA GLY A 237 -8.43 1.85 -3.44
C GLY A 237 -8.22 3.33 -3.10
N SER A 238 -7.48 3.59 -2.02
CA SER A 238 -6.97 4.94 -1.72
C SER A 238 -6.07 5.47 -2.85
N GLU A 239 -5.98 6.81 -3.00
CA GLU A 239 -5.14 7.46 -4.01
C GLU A 239 -3.69 6.95 -4.03
N LEU A 240 -3.13 6.71 -2.84
CA LEU A 240 -1.79 6.15 -2.68
C LEU A 240 -1.70 4.72 -3.20
N SER A 241 -2.68 3.88 -2.86
CA SER A 241 -2.73 2.49 -3.35
C SER A 241 -2.96 2.45 -4.86
N LYS A 242 -3.80 3.32 -5.40
CA LYS A 242 -4.00 3.50 -6.85
C LYS A 242 -2.69 3.84 -7.54
N THR A 243 -1.91 4.76 -6.96
CA THR A 243 -0.61 5.18 -7.51
C THR A 243 0.38 4.03 -7.60
N VAL A 244 0.51 3.21 -6.54
CA VAL A 244 1.43 2.07 -6.56
C VAL A 244 0.91 0.96 -7.48
N ALA A 245 -0.40 0.69 -7.48
CA ALA A 245 -0.99 -0.33 -8.33
C ALA A 245 -0.85 -0.01 -9.83
N ILE A 246 -1.11 1.24 -10.24
CA ILE A 246 -0.89 1.65 -11.63
C ILE A 246 0.60 1.67 -12.00
N PHE A 247 1.49 1.99 -11.06
CA PHE A 247 2.93 1.86 -11.29
C PHE A 247 3.34 0.41 -11.60
N ILE A 248 2.80 -0.57 -10.87
CA ILE A 248 3.05 -2.00 -11.13
C ILE A 248 2.51 -2.39 -12.52
N VAL A 249 1.26 -2.03 -12.85
CA VAL A 249 0.67 -2.31 -14.16
C VAL A 249 1.47 -1.63 -15.28
N GLN A 250 1.94 -0.40 -15.07
CA GLN A 250 2.79 0.29 -16.03
C GLN A 250 4.11 -0.45 -16.26
N LYS A 251 4.77 -0.94 -15.20
CA LYS A 251 6.00 -1.73 -15.33
C LYS A 251 5.78 -3.04 -16.08
N ILE A 252 4.65 -3.71 -15.85
CA ILE A 252 4.24 -4.89 -16.64
C ILE A 252 4.05 -4.51 -18.12
N LEU A 253 3.34 -3.41 -18.42
CA LEU A 253 3.12 -2.97 -19.79
C LEU A 253 4.42 -2.58 -20.51
N LEU A 254 5.41 -2.03 -19.80
CA LEU A 254 6.69 -1.64 -20.40
C LEU A 254 7.48 -2.84 -20.92
N ASP A 255 7.36 -4.00 -20.29
CA ASP A 255 7.93 -5.26 -20.77
C ASP A 255 7.14 -5.82 -21.97
N ASP A 256 7.85 -6.34 -22.98
CA ASP A 256 7.22 -6.85 -24.21
C ASP A 256 6.33 -8.07 -23.95
N ASN A 257 6.69 -8.97 -23.02
CA ASN A 257 5.85 -10.12 -22.67
C ASN A 257 4.59 -9.64 -21.94
N GLY A 258 4.72 -8.64 -21.06
CA GLY A 258 3.57 -8.04 -20.36
C GLY A 258 2.61 -7.32 -21.30
N LEU A 259 3.10 -6.52 -22.25
CA LEU A 259 2.28 -5.90 -23.29
C LEU A 259 1.54 -6.96 -24.12
N ASN A 260 2.27 -7.97 -24.61
CA ASN A 260 1.68 -9.03 -25.41
C ASN A 260 0.65 -9.84 -24.64
N TYR A 261 0.87 -10.09 -23.35
CA TYR A 261 -0.08 -10.78 -22.48
C TYR A 261 -1.40 -10.01 -22.32
N ILE A 262 -1.32 -8.70 -22.05
CA ILE A 262 -2.49 -7.84 -21.86
C ILE A 262 -3.26 -7.70 -23.17
N CYS A 263 -2.56 -7.52 -24.29
CA CYS A 263 -3.16 -7.39 -25.61
C CYS A 263 -3.49 -8.74 -26.28
N ALA A 264 -3.26 -9.87 -25.61
CA ALA A 264 -3.44 -11.21 -26.19
C ALA A 264 -4.91 -11.45 -26.59
N THR A 265 -5.84 -11.11 -25.69
CA THR A 265 -7.28 -11.28 -25.86
C THR A 265 -8.01 -9.96 -25.70
N TYR A 266 -9.20 -9.86 -26.30
CA TYR A 266 -10.07 -8.70 -26.16
C TYR A 266 -10.44 -8.46 -24.69
N GLU A 267 -10.76 -9.52 -23.94
CA GLU A 267 -11.16 -9.43 -22.53
C GLU A 267 -10.09 -8.81 -21.64
N ARG A 268 -8.83 -9.24 -21.81
CA ARG A 268 -7.71 -8.71 -21.02
C ARG A 268 -7.45 -7.23 -21.33
N PHE A 269 -7.42 -6.89 -22.62
CA PHE A 269 -7.27 -5.50 -23.05
C PHE A 269 -8.43 -4.64 -22.53
N TYR A 270 -9.67 -5.11 -22.68
CA TYR A 270 -10.87 -4.40 -22.26
C TYR A 270 -10.91 -4.16 -20.75
N ALA A 271 -10.51 -5.16 -19.94
CA ALA A 271 -10.42 -5.01 -18.50
C ALA A 271 -9.44 -3.88 -18.09
N VAL A 272 -8.24 -3.85 -18.69
CA VAL A 272 -7.26 -2.79 -18.43
C VAL A 272 -7.75 -1.44 -18.95
N GLY A 273 -8.25 -1.39 -20.18
CA GLY A 273 -8.73 -0.17 -20.83
C GLY A 273 -9.88 0.49 -20.07
N THR A 274 -10.85 -0.30 -19.60
CA THR A 274 -12.00 0.20 -18.83
C THR A 274 -11.55 0.85 -17.52
N VAL A 275 -10.67 0.19 -16.77
CA VAL A 275 -10.17 0.75 -15.50
C VAL A 275 -9.36 2.03 -15.74
N LEU A 276 -8.50 2.07 -16.76
CA LEU A 276 -7.77 3.29 -17.12
C LEU A 276 -8.72 4.43 -17.51
N SER A 277 -9.77 4.16 -18.27
CA SER A 277 -10.79 5.15 -18.64
C SER A 277 -11.56 5.67 -17.42
N ASN A 278 -11.94 4.79 -16.49
CA ASN A 278 -12.56 5.18 -15.23
C ASN A 278 -11.64 6.06 -14.38
N MET A 279 -10.33 5.79 -14.39
CA MET A 279 -9.35 6.65 -13.72
C MET A 279 -9.24 8.03 -14.40
N VAL A 280 -9.28 8.11 -15.74
CA VAL A 280 -9.31 9.41 -16.43
C VAL A 280 -10.52 10.23 -16.01
N ALA A 281 -11.71 9.63 -15.95
CA ALA A 281 -12.93 10.32 -15.51
C ALA A 281 -12.78 10.90 -14.09
N GLN A 282 -12.22 10.12 -13.15
CA GLN A 282 -11.93 10.58 -11.79
C GLN A 282 -10.85 11.68 -11.74
N LEU A 283 -9.91 11.68 -12.68
CA LEU A 283 -8.84 12.68 -12.76
C LEU A 283 -9.32 14.05 -13.23
N VAL A 284 -10.43 14.12 -13.97
CA VAL A 284 -11.05 15.41 -14.35
C VAL A 284 -11.39 16.22 -13.11
N GLU A 285 -11.94 15.58 -12.07
CA GLU A 285 -12.31 16.24 -10.82
C GLU A 285 -11.10 16.40 -9.87
N SER A 286 -10.34 15.34 -9.68
CA SER A 286 -9.25 15.31 -8.67
C SER A 286 -7.96 15.99 -9.11
N GLN A 287 -7.76 16.21 -10.41
CA GLN A 287 -6.60 16.90 -11.00
C GLN A 287 -5.23 16.38 -10.49
N THR A 288 -5.16 15.07 -10.17
CA THR A 288 -3.97 14.46 -9.55
C THR A 288 -2.89 14.14 -10.59
N ALA A 289 -1.87 15.00 -10.70
CA ALA A 289 -0.81 14.90 -11.71
C ALA A 289 -0.05 13.56 -11.70
N ARG A 290 0.24 13.01 -10.52
CA ARG A 290 1.00 11.76 -10.38
C ARG A 290 0.29 10.57 -11.02
N LEU A 291 -1.02 10.44 -10.78
CA LEU A 291 -1.83 9.39 -11.36
C LEU A 291 -1.99 9.58 -12.88
N LEU A 292 -2.27 10.82 -13.32
CA LEU A 292 -2.39 11.14 -14.74
C LEU A 292 -1.15 10.73 -15.53
N LYS A 293 0.05 11.00 -15.00
CA LYS A 293 1.32 10.59 -15.60
C LYS A 293 1.41 9.08 -15.86
N HIS A 294 0.98 8.26 -14.90
CA HIS A 294 0.98 6.80 -15.08
C HIS A 294 -0.09 6.36 -16.08
N VAL A 295 -1.29 6.95 -16.05
CA VAL A 295 -2.38 6.65 -17.00
C VAL A 295 -1.95 6.93 -18.43
N VAL A 296 -1.41 8.13 -18.70
CA VAL A 296 -0.91 8.52 -20.02
C VAL A 296 0.14 7.54 -20.53
N ARG A 297 1.07 7.11 -19.68
CA ARG A 297 2.11 6.15 -20.05
C ARG A 297 1.57 4.75 -20.33
N CYS A 298 0.56 4.31 -19.60
CA CYS A 298 -0.10 3.03 -19.89
C CYS A 298 -0.78 3.08 -21.27
N PHE A 299 -1.55 4.13 -21.57
CA PHE A 299 -2.17 4.28 -22.89
C PHE A 299 -1.14 4.41 -24.02
N LEU A 300 -0.07 5.20 -23.82
CA LEU A 300 1.02 5.30 -24.78
C LEU A 300 1.62 3.93 -25.08
N ARG A 301 1.95 3.15 -24.05
CA ARG A 301 2.53 1.82 -24.23
C ARG A 301 1.56 0.83 -24.89
N LEU A 302 0.27 0.90 -24.55
CA LEU A 302 -0.76 0.11 -25.24
C LEU A 302 -0.85 0.43 -26.73
N SER A 303 -0.59 1.68 -27.15
CA SER A 303 -0.62 2.09 -28.55
C SER A 303 0.53 1.50 -29.41
N ASP A 304 1.55 0.92 -28.78
CA ASP A 304 2.62 0.21 -29.49
C ASP A 304 2.12 -1.11 -30.09
N ASN A 305 1.10 -1.73 -29.47
CA ASN A 305 0.47 -2.94 -30.01
C ASN A 305 -0.57 -2.57 -31.08
N ALA A 306 -0.44 -3.12 -32.29
CA ALA A 306 -1.31 -2.78 -33.42
C ALA A 306 -2.81 -3.01 -33.15
N ARG A 307 -3.18 -4.10 -32.48
CA ARG A 307 -4.60 -4.41 -32.16
C ARG A 307 -5.16 -3.45 -31.12
N ALA A 308 -4.40 -3.19 -30.05
CA ALA A 308 -4.81 -2.24 -29.03
C ALA A 308 -4.86 -0.81 -29.57
N ARG A 309 -3.93 -0.43 -30.45
CA ARG A 309 -3.92 0.88 -31.14
C ARG A 309 -5.20 1.12 -31.92
N GLU A 310 -5.65 0.12 -32.70
CA GLU A 310 -6.93 0.21 -33.43
C GLU A 310 -8.11 0.46 -32.47
N ALA A 311 -8.21 -0.33 -31.40
CA ALA A 311 -9.26 -0.16 -30.41
C ALA A 311 -9.20 1.22 -29.72
N LEU A 312 -8.02 1.70 -29.38
CA LEU A 312 -7.81 3.00 -28.75
C LEU A 312 -8.21 4.19 -29.64
N ARG A 313 -8.19 4.04 -30.98
CA ARG A 313 -8.74 5.09 -31.86
C ARG A 313 -10.23 5.31 -31.60
N GLN A 314 -10.96 4.27 -31.20
CA GLN A 314 -12.39 4.35 -30.93
C GLN A 314 -12.68 4.66 -29.46
N CYS A 315 -11.89 4.13 -28.53
CA CYS A 315 -12.22 4.15 -27.10
C CYS A 315 -11.31 5.00 -26.19
N LEU A 316 -10.33 5.75 -26.72
CA LEU A 316 -9.53 6.66 -25.88
C LEU A 316 -10.44 7.74 -25.26
N PRO A 317 -10.38 7.97 -23.93
CA PRO A 317 -11.19 8.98 -23.26
C PRO A 317 -11.01 10.39 -23.83
N GLU A 318 -12.12 11.11 -24.04
CA GLU A 318 -12.15 12.48 -24.56
C GLU A 318 -11.28 13.47 -23.76
N PRO A 319 -11.22 13.43 -22.40
CA PRO A 319 -10.35 14.33 -21.64
C PRO A 319 -8.85 14.20 -21.94
N LEU A 320 -8.41 13.09 -22.57
CA LEU A 320 -7.03 12.93 -23.04
C LEU A 320 -6.82 13.44 -24.47
N ARG A 321 -7.90 13.72 -25.21
CA ARG A 321 -7.86 14.25 -26.59
C ARG A 321 -7.98 15.77 -26.63
N ASP A 322 -8.64 16.35 -25.64
CA ASP A 322 -8.89 17.79 -25.56
C ASP A 322 -7.91 18.50 -24.62
N ALA A 323 -8.24 19.75 -24.28
CA ALA A 323 -7.43 20.59 -23.42
C ALA A 323 -7.68 20.38 -21.90
N THR A 324 -8.48 19.39 -21.48
CA THR A 324 -8.93 19.20 -20.08
C THR A 324 -7.77 19.18 -19.08
N PHE A 325 -6.67 18.49 -19.40
CA PHE A 325 -5.52 18.36 -18.50
C PHE A 325 -4.40 19.39 -18.76
N SER A 326 -4.63 20.43 -19.58
CA SER A 326 -3.58 21.40 -19.94
C SER A 326 -2.98 22.12 -18.72
N SER A 327 -3.82 22.42 -17.71
CA SER A 327 -3.42 23.05 -16.45
C SER A 327 -2.55 22.11 -15.60
N VAL A 328 -3.00 20.88 -15.36
CA VAL A 328 -2.29 19.85 -14.58
C VAL A 328 -0.93 19.53 -15.19
N LEU A 329 -0.88 19.49 -16.52
CA LEU A 329 0.33 19.13 -17.25
C LEU A 329 1.26 20.31 -17.49
N ARG A 330 0.92 21.54 -17.07
CA ARG A 330 1.67 22.77 -17.40
C ARG A 330 3.17 22.60 -17.16
N ASP A 331 3.51 22.06 -16.00
CA ASP A 331 4.88 21.94 -15.50
C ASP A 331 5.47 20.51 -15.64
N ASP A 332 4.75 19.57 -16.27
CA ASP A 332 5.23 18.20 -16.57
C ASP A 332 5.43 17.99 -18.08
N ALA A 333 6.54 18.51 -18.60
CA ALA A 333 6.91 18.41 -20.01
C ALA A 333 7.06 16.96 -20.50
N ALA A 334 7.48 16.04 -19.62
CA ALA A 334 7.65 14.64 -20.00
C ALA A 334 6.29 13.97 -20.27
N THR A 335 5.31 14.18 -19.39
CA THR A 335 3.96 13.64 -19.57
C THR A 335 3.24 14.29 -20.77
N LYS A 336 3.43 15.61 -20.99
CA LYS A 336 2.95 16.28 -22.21
C LYS A 336 3.45 15.63 -23.49
N ARG A 337 4.77 15.34 -23.57
CA ARG A 337 5.35 14.64 -24.73
C ARG A 337 4.78 13.24 -24.91
N CYS A 338 4.58 12.50 -23.81
CA CYS A 338 3.97 11.18 -23.87
C CYS A 338 2.53 11.24 -24.42
N LEU A 339 1.74 12.22 -23.97
CA LEU A 339 0.38 12.41 -24.44
C LEU A 339 0.34 12.81 -25.92
N ALA A 340 1.21 13.74 -26.34
CA ALA A 340 1.33 14.11 -27.75
C ALA A 340 1.71 12.92 -28.64
N GLN A 341 2.68 12.09 -28.21
CA GLN A 341 3.07 10.89 -28.95
C GLN A 341 1.93 9.87 -29.03
N LEU A 342 1.16 9.69 -27.96
CA LEU A 342 -0.01 8.83 -27.96
C LEU A 342 -1.03 9.30 -29.01
N LEU A 343 -1.32 10.61 -29.07
CA LEU A 343 -2.25 11.15 -30.06
C LEU A 343 -1.73 10.99 -31.50
N ILE A 344 -0.42 11.16 -31.72
CA ILE A 344 0.23 10.91 -33.02
C ILE A 344 0.07 9.43 -33.43
N ASN A 345 0.37 8.50 -32.53
CA ASN A 345 0.22 7.06 -32.80
C ASN A 345 -1.23 6.70 -33.21
N LEU A 346 -2.23 7.43 -32.70
CA LEU A 346 -3.64 7.18 -33.01
C LEU A 346 -4.14 7.95 -34.24
N SER A 347 -3.47 9.03 -34.66
CA SER A 347 -3.81 9.77 -35.89
C SER A 347 -3.33 9.09 -37.16
N ASP A 348 -2.27 8.27 -37.08
CA ASP A 348 -1.76 7.55 -38.23
C ASP A 348 -2.74 6.46 -38.68
N ASN A 349 -3.52 6.79 -39.71
CA ASN A 349 -4.18 5.82 -40.57
C ASN A 349 -3.08 5.11 -41.38
N VAL A 350 -2.49 4.06 -40.82
CA VAL A 350 -1.78 3.08 -41.64
C VAL A 350 -2.84 2.39 -42.49
N ALA A 351 -3.13 2.98 -43.65
CA ALA A 351 -3.70 2.25 -44.76
C ALA A 351 -2.72 1.13 -45.06
N ASP A 352 -3.14 -0.12 -44.87
CA ASP A 352 -2.38 -1.28 -45.33
C ASP A 352 -1.98 -1.04 -46.79
N PRO A 353 -0.67 -1.01 -47.13
CA PRO A 353 -0.22 -0.87 -48.52
C PRO A 353 -0.66 -2.03 -49.42
N ASN A 354 -1.36 -3.03 -48.88
CA ASN A 354 -1.70 -4.27 -49.56
C ASN A 354 -3.19 -4.43 -49.92
N SER A 355 -3.97 -3.35 -49.85
CA SER A 355 -5.40 -3.35 -50.25
C SER A 355 -5.69 -2.57 -51.54
N GLY A 356 -4.66 -2.10 -52.26
CA GLY A 356 -4.79 -1.37 -53.52
C GLY A 356 -4.22 -2.14 -54.70
N GLY A 357 -5.06 -2.89 -55.41
CA GLY A 357 -4.78 -3.22 -56.82
C GLY A 357 -4.92 -4.68 -57.23
N VAL A 358 -6.16 -5.19 -57.28
CA VAL A 358 -6.54 -6.10 -58.39
C VAL A 358 -7.86 -5.59 -58.97
N SER A 359 -7.75 -4.68 -59.92
CA SER A 359 -8.81 -4.36 -60.86
C SER A 359 -8.23 -4.40 -62.27
N GLY A 360 -8.72 -5.34 -63.05
CA GLY A 360 -8.69 -5.31 -64.51
C GLY A 360 -7.39 -5.74 -65.17
N MET A 361 -7.33 -7.02 -65.57
CA MET A 361 -7.26 -7.41 -66.98
C MET A 361 -7.71 -8.85 -67.16
#